data_AF-A0A928L440-F1
#
_entry.id   AF-A0A928L440-F1
#
_cell.length_a   1.000
_cell.length_b   1.000
_cell.length_c   1.000
_cell.angle_alpha   90.00
_cell.angle_beta   90.00
_cell.angle_gamma   90.00
#
_symmetry.space_group_name_H-M   'P 1'
#
loop_
_entity.id
_entity.type
_entity.pdbx_description
1 polymer ?
#
loop_
_entity_poly.entity_id
_entity_poly.type
_entity_poly.pdbx_seq_one_letter_code
_entity_poly.pdbx_strand_id
1 'polypeptide(L)'
;MEILEILKTSADDLISEDFELFRTELVVGNYSDDYKAECLEIIERLEKWNESDDESDTAEVDKPNKTSIDVIPFTPVNSSDSVISFLEQFKSDMNAMRLSDGYKAKFKKYIKNHEGFTESFVDANFNLFESYEIDAIVSEIALSEMFLEKYFSVLDKDKIARYQIFSEGFYMKHFADFDTETVIKKGKNEWRKKENRTKQFDVFLRLKGVKD
;
A
#
# COMPACT_ATOMS: atom_id res chain seq x y z
N MET A 1 -3.91 -8.18 -11.17
CA MET A 1 -2.81 -8.67 -12.04
C MET A 1 -3.44 -9.30 -13.27
N GLU A 2 -2.98 -9.01 -14.48
CA GLU A 2 -3.50 -9.62 -15.73
C GLU A 2 -2.88 -11.02 -15.95
N ILE A 3 -3.23 -11.96 -15.06
CA ILE A 3 -2.62 -13.31 -15.03
C ILE A 3 -2.84 -14.04 -16.36
N LEU A 4 -4.05 -13.97 -16.89
CA LEU A 4 -4.41 -14.65 -18.13
C LEU A 4 -3.61 -14.17 -19.34
N GLU A 5 -3.29 -12.86 -19.39
CA GLU A 5 -2.47 -12.29 -20.46
C GLU A 5 -1.03 -12.80 -20.34
N ILE A 6 -0.45 -12.74 -19.14
CA ILE A 6 0.91 -13.23 -18.85
C ILE A 6 1.06 -14.71 -19.22
N LEU A 7 0.09 -15.54 -18.83
CA LEU A 7 0.06 -16.97 -19.15
C LEU A 7 -0.01 -17.24 -20.67
N LYS A 8 -0.58 -16.33 -21.46
CA LYS A 8 -0.72 -16.49 -22.92
C LYS A 8 0.44 -15.91 -23.70
N THR A 9 1.06 -14.83 -23.22
CA THR A 9 2.09 -14.08 -23.98
C THR A 9 3.52 -14.42 -23.60
N SER A 10 3.74 -14.91 -22.38
CA SER A 10 5.08 -15.11 -21.81
C SER A 10 5.29 -16.52 -21.29
N ALA A 11 4.52 -17.49 -21.80
CA ALA A 11 4.49 -18.88 -21.34
C ALA A 11 5.89 -19.54 -21.27
N ASP A 12 6.74 -19.26 -22.27
CA ASP A 12 8.08 -19.86 -22.39
C ASP A 12 9.10 -19.31 -21.36
N ASP A 13 8.79 -18.16 -20.73
CA ASP A 13 9.66 -17.51 -19.73
C ASP A 13 9.20 -17.80 -18.28
N LEU A 14 8.12 -18.58 -18.10
CA LEU A 14 7.54 -18.89 -16.79
C LEU A 14 8.27 -20.08 -16.13
N ILE A 15 8.64 -19.89 -14.88
CA ILE A 15 9.20 -20.94 -14.01
C ILE A 15 8.16 -21.40 -12.98
N SER A 16 8.42 -22.53 -12.31
CA SER A 16 7.50 -23.14 -11.33
C SER A 16 7.03 -22.15 -10.26
N GLU A 17 7.94 -21.28 -9.79
CA GLU A 17 7.64 -20.25 -8.79
C GLU A 17 6.63 -19.19 -9.26
N ASP A 18 6.53 -18.95 -10.57
CA ASP A 18 5.56 -18.00 -11.14
C ASP A 18 4.13 -18.55 -11.06
N PHE A 19 3.98 -19.86 -11.22
CA PHE A 19 2.68 -20.54 -11.13
C PHE A 19 2.12 -20.51 -9.70
N GLU A 20 2.98 -20.75 -8.69
CA GLU A 20 2.61 -20.63 -7.27
C GLU A 20 2.14 -19.21 -6.91
N LEU A 21 2.80 -18.19 -7.47
CA LEU A 21 2.39 -16.81 -7.33
C LEU A 21 1.00 -16.57 -7.94
N PHE A 22 0.77 -17.03 -9.16
CA PHE A 22 -0.53 -16.88 -9.82
C PHE A 22 -1.64 -17.58 -9.05
N ARG A 23 -1.39 -18.79 -8.55
CA ARG A 23 -2.36 -19.53 -7.71
C ARG A 23 -2.72 -18.73 -6.45
N THR A 24 -1.74 -18.16 -5.76
CA THR A 24 -1.98 -17.34 -4.55
C THR A 24 -2.79 -16.08 -4.88
N GLU A 25 -2.42 -15.37 -5.94
CA GLU A 25 -3.12 -14.16 -6.40
C GLU A 25 -4.56 -14.48 -6.83
N LEU A 26 -4.82 -15.61 -7.51
CA LEU A 26 -6.18 -16.04 -7.86
C LEU A 26 -7.04 -16.37 -6.65
N VAL A 27 -6.44 -16.84 -5.54
CA VAL A 27 -7.16 -17.11 -4.28
C VAL A 27 -7.50 -15.82 -3.54
N VAL A 28 -6.54 -14.91 -3.40
CA VAL A 28 -6.70 -13.68 -2.60
C VAL A 28 -7.39 -12.56 -3.38
N GLY A 29 -7.24 -12.54 -4.71
CA GLY A 29 -7.76 -11.50 -5.58
C GLY A 29 -9.25 -11.64 -5.91
N ASN A 30 -9.86 -10.51 -6.24
CA ASN A 30 -11.26 -10.38 -6.62
C ASN A 30 -11.47 -10.64 -8.12
N TYR A 31 -11.26 -11.89 -8.55
CA TYR A 31 -11.50 -12.35 -9.93
C TYR A 31 -12.81 -13.16 -10.00
N SER A 32 -13.45 -13.23 -11.17
CA SER A 32 -14.62 -14.10 -11.36
C SER A 32 -14.23 -15.58 -11.33
N ASP A 33 -15.15 -16.45 -10.93
CA ASP A 33 -14.89 -17.90 -10.88
C ASP A 33 -14.48 -18.47 -12.26
N ASP A 34 -15.09 -17.98 -13.34
CA ASP A 34 -14.74 -18.36 -14.71
C ASP A 34 -13.30 -17.95 -15.06
N TYR A 35 -12.88 -16.74 -14.67
CA TYR A 35 -11.50 -16.26 -14.92
C TYR A 35 -10.48 -17.08 -14.13
N LYS A 36 -10.80 -17.42 -12.87
CA LYS A 36 -9.95 -18.26 -12.03
C LYS A 36 -9.79 -19.65 -12.64
N ALA A 37 -10.89 -20.26 -13.10
CA ALA A 37 -10.87 -21.57 -13.75
C ALA A 37 -10.02 -21.57 -15.03
N GLU A 38 -10.17 -20.56 -15.90
CA GLU A 38 -9.38 -20.45 -17.13
C GLU A 38 -7.88 -20.31 -16.83
N CYS A 39 -7.51 -19.47 -15.85
CA CYS A 39 -6.11 -19.31 -15.47
C CYS A 39 -5.52 -20.61 -14.88
N LEU A 40 -6.25 -21.30 -14.01
CA LEU A 40 -5.80 -22.56 -13.41
C LEU A 40 -5.62 -23.67 -14.45
N GLU A 41 -6.50 -23.74 -15.45
CA GLU A 41 -6.38 -24.72 -16.55
C GLU A 41 -5.11 -24.47 -17.38
N ILE A 42 -4.79 -23.22 -17.67
CA ILE A 42 -3.57 -22.86 -18.41
C ILE A 42 -2.32 -23.16 -17.58
N ILE A 43 -2.35 -22.84 -16.28
CA ILE A 43 -1.24 -23.15 -15.36
C ILE A 43 -0.98 -24.66 -15.34
N GLU A 44 -2.01 -25.49 -15.13
CA GLU A 44 -1.85 -26.96 -15.14
C GLU A 44 -1.32 -27.50 -16.48
N ARG A 45 -1.69 -26.87 -17.60
CA ARG A 45 -1.21 -27.25 -18.93
C ARG A 45 0.27 -26.94 -19.11
N LEU A 46 0.71 -25.76 -18.65
CA LEU A 46 2.10 -25.32 -18.73
C LEU A 46 2.99 -26.11 -17.77
N GLU A 47 2.51 -26.40 -16.55
CA GLU A 47 3.21 -27.28 -15.60
C GLU A 47 3.39 -28.68 -16.18
N LYS A 48 2.36 -29.28 -16.80
CA LYS A 48 2.47 -30.59 -17.46
C LYS A 48 3.44 -30.61 -18.65
N TRP A 49 3.58 -29.49 -19.35
CA TRP A 49 4.58 -29.36 -20.42
C TRP A 49 6.00 -29.29 -19.85
N ASN A 50 6.19 -28.65 -18.69
CA ASN A 50 7.48 -28.58 -17.99
C ASN A 50 7.83 -29.85 -17.20
N GLU A 51 6.84 -30.61 -16.71
CA GLU A 51 6.99 -31.91 -16.02
C GLU A 51 7.41 -33.05 -16.96
N SER A 52 7.47 -32.82 -18.28
CA SER A 52 8.03 -33.80 -19.22
C SER A 52 9.56 -33.98 -19.06
N ASP A 53 10.23 -33.09 -18.30
CA ASP A 53 11.68 -33.06 -18.17
C ASP A 53 12.22 -33.23 -16.73
N ASP A 54 11.41 -33.26 -15.66
CA ASP A 54 11.95 -33.56 -14.31
C ASP A 54 10.85 -34.05 -13.34
N GLU A 55 10.91 -35.33 -12.97
CA GLU A 55 10.22 -35.89 -11.80
C GLU A 55 11.01 -35.56 -10.51
N SER A 56 10.37 -34.98 -9.50
CA SER A 56 10.35 -35.56 -8.13
C SER A 56 9.65 -34.68 -7.07
N ASP A 57 8.73 -35.36 -6.37
CA ASP A 57 8.48 -35.37 -4.92
C ASP A 57 7.95 -34.13 -4.16
N THR A 58 6.63 -34.16 -3.96
CA THR A 58 5.88 -34.13 -2.68
C THR A 58 6.52 -33.51 -1.43
N ALA A 59 5.78 -32.62 -0.74
CA ALA A 59 4.99 -32.96 0.46
C ALA A 59 4.38 -31.74 1.18
N GLU A 60 3.25 -31.99 1.83
CA GLU A 60 2.30 -31.14 2.55
C GLU A 60 2.84 -30.36 3.77
N VAL A 61 2.23 -29.22 4.12
CA VAL A 61 2.17 -28.72 5.51
C VAL A 61 0.79 -28.10 5.85
N ASP A 62 0.34 -28.49 7.05
CA ASP A 62 -0.91 -28.26 7.78
C ASP A 62 -1.36 -26.81 8.06
N LYS A 63 -2.67 -26.66 8.32
CA LYS A 63 -3.37 -25.43 8.76
C LYS A 63 -3.22 -25.14 10.28
N PRO A 64 -3.36 -23.87 10.71
CA PRO A 64 -3.07 -23.44 12.09
C PRO A 64 -4.28 -23.45 13.03
N ASN A 65 -3.95 -23.53 14.32
CA ASN A 65 -4.86 -23.59 15.47
C ASN A 65 -5.19 -22.17 16.00
N LYS A 66 -6.46 -21.96 16.38
CA LYS A 66 -6.97 -20.75 17.07
C LYS A 66 -6.43 -20.69 18.50
N THR A 67 -6.29 -19.49 19.09
CA THR A 67 -7.00 -19.05 20.32
C THR A 67 -6.65 -17.57 20.66
N SER A 68 -7.67 -16.87 21.14
CA SER A 68 -7.83 -15.51 21.69
C SER A 68 -6.90 -15.12 22.86
N ILE A 69 -6.84 -13.82 23.21
CA ILE A 69 -6.90 -13.28 24.60
C ILE A 69 -7.18 -11.76 24.61
N ASP A 70 -8.24 -11.44 25.36
CA ASP A 70 -8.58 -10.34 26.28
C ASP A 70 -8.33 -8.84 26.06
N VAL A 71 -9.44 -8.14 26.34
CA VAL A 71 -9.69 -6.70 26.47
C VAL A 71 -9.50 -6.29 27.94
N ILE A 72 -8.84 -5.16 28.20
CA ILE A 72 -8.93 -4.43 29.48
C ILE A 72 -8.93 -2.90 29.22
N PRO A 73 -9.31 -2.02 30.17
CA PRO A 73 -10.62 -1.38 30.18
C PRO A 73 -10.56 0.16 30.08
N PHE A 74 -11.68 0.77 29.69
CA PHE A 74 -11.93 2.20 29.83
C PHE A 74 -12.05 2.63 31.30
N THR A 75 -11.71 3.89 31.61
CA THR A 75 -12.60 4.94 32.20
C THR A 75 -11.71 6.16 32.65
N PRO A 76 -12.25 7.26 33.23
CA PRO A 76 -12.50 8.52 32.49
C PRO A 76 -12.00 9.79 33.22
N VAL A 77 -11.86 10.96 32.58
CA VAL A 77 -11.81 12.24 33.34
C VAL A 77 -12.46 13.40 32.57
N ASN A 78 -13.50 13.97 33.17
CA ASN A 78 -14.09 15.28 32.90
C ASN A 78 -13.14 16.41 33.31
N SER A 79 -13.15 17.54 32.61
CA SER A 79 -13.10 18.89 33.22
C SER A 79 -13.51 19.96 32.22
N SER A 80 -14.48 20.78 32.65
CA SER A 80 -15.05 21.92 31.96
C SER A 80 -14.19 23.17 32.16
N ASP A 81 -13.32 23.47 31.20
CA ASP A 81 -13.15 24.84 30.71
C ASP A 81 -14.01 24.98 29.44
N SER A 82 -14.16 26.16 28.87
CA SER A 82 -14.70 26.26 27.50
C SER A 82 -13.72 25.55 26.56
N VAL A 83 -13.84 24.22 26.45
CA VAL A 83 -13.01 23.36 25.62
C VAL A 83 -13.35 23.71 24.19
N ILE A 84 -12.71 24.75 23.66
CA ILE A 84 -12.67 25.01 22.23
C ILE A 84 -12.17 23.71 21.62
N SER A 85 -12.98 23.11 20.76
CA SER A 85 -12.62 21.84 20.15
C SER A 85 -11.31 22.00 19.39
N PHE A 86 -10.46 20.97 19.35
CA PHE A 86 -9.21 21.04 18.58
C PHE A 86 -9.48 21.50 17.13
N LEU A 87 -10.61 21.11 16.55
CA LEU A 87 -11.04 21.56 15.24
C LEU A 87 -11.24 23.07 15.13
N GLU A 88 -11.87 23.71 16.13
CA GLU A 88 -12.07 25.15 16.14
C GLU A 88 -10.75 25.90 16.32
N GLN A 89 -9.89 25.42 17.23
CA GLN A 89 -8.54 25.98 17.41
C GLN A 89 -7.73 25.85 16.12
N PHE A 90 -7.75 24.66 15.50
CA PHE A 90 -7.08 24.40 14.23
C PHE A 90 -7.59 25.33 13.12
N LYS A 91 -8.91 25.53 12.99
CA LYS A 91 -9.47 26.43 11.98
C LYS A 91 -9.00 27.87 12.20
N SER A 92 -8.95 28.33 13.44
CA SER A 92 -8.43 29.65 13.79
C SER A 92 -6.95 29.77 13.43
N ASP A 93 -6.12 28.82 13.86
CA ASP A 93 -4.69 28.79 13.60
C ASP A 93 -4.39 28.71 12.09
N MET A 94 -5.13 27.88 11.36
CA MET A 94 -4.99 27.69 9.92
C MET A 94 -5.30 28.98 9.17
N ASN A 95 -6.40 29.68 9.52
CA ASN A 95 -6.72 30.98 8.92
C ASN A 95 -5.63 32.01 9.20
N ALA A 96 -5.12 32.08 10.44
CA ALA A 96 -4.02 32.97 10.79
C ALA A 96 -2.74 32.63 10.02
N MET A 97 -2.42 31.34 9.86
CA MET A 97 -1.26 30.88 9.10
C MET A 97 -1.37 31.25 7.62
N ARG A 98 -2.53 31.00 6.98
CA ARG A 98 -2.77 31.30 5.55
C ARG A 98 -2.65 32.79 5.21
N LEU A 99 -3.00 33.67 6.15
CA LEU A 99 -2.88 35.12 6.00
C LEU A 99 -1.46 35.65 6.27
N SER A 100 -0.57 34.79 6.76
CA SER A 100 0.76 35.21 7.21
C SER A 100 1.85 34.87 6.20
N ASP A 101 2.90 35.69 6.17
CA ASP A 101 4.11 35.35 5.44
C ASP A 101 4.72 34.05 5.96
N GLY A 102 5.24 33.23 5.05
CA GLY A 102 5.83 31.93 5.39
C GLY A 102 4.81 30.86 5.82
N TYR A 103 3.53 31.03 5.50
CA TYR A 103 2.44 30.06 5.69
C TYR A 103 2.89 28.60 5.51
N LYS A 104 3.52 28.28 4.38
CA LYS A 104 3.98 26.93 4.02
C LYS A 104 4.89 26.30 5.08
N ALA A 105 5.84 27.07 5.61
CA ALA A 105 6.77 26.62 6.64
C ALA A 105 6.09 26.50 8.00
N LYS A 106 5.22 27.47 8.34
CA LYS A 106 4.43 27.45 9.58
C LYS A 106 3.50 26.25 9.64
N PHE A 107 2.78 25.95 8.55
CA PHE A 107 1.89 24.81 8.45
C PHE A 107 2.64 23.49 8.65
N LYS A 108 3.76 23.30 7.93
CA LYS A 108 4.63 22.12 8.12
C LYS A 108 5.14 21.97 9.55
N LYS A 109 5.51 23.09 10.19
CA LYS A 109 5.92 23.09 11.60
C LYS A 109 4.75 22.76 12.52
N TYR A 110 3.55 23.24 12.22
CA TYR A 110 2.35 22.99 12.99
C TYR A 110 2.02 21.49 13.00
N ILE A 111 1.86 20.88 11.82
CA ILE A 111 1.46 19.47 11.71
C ILE A 111 2.47 18.49 12.32
N LYS A 112 3.76 18.85 12.39
CA LYS A 112 4.80 18.02 13.02
C LYS A 112 4.77 18.02 14.54
N ASN A 113 4.38 19.15 15.13
CA ASN A 113 4.56 19.39 16.56
C ASN A 113 3.23 19.40 17.33
N HIS A 114 2.10 19.43 16.63
CA HIS A 114 0.79 19.51 17.27
C HIS A 114 0.24 18.12 17.59
N GLU A 115 0.16 17.76 18.87
CA GLU A 115 -0.27 16.42 19.33
C GLU A 115 -1.68 16.03 18.84
N GLY A 116 -2.58 16.99 18.68
CA GLY A 116 -3.93 16.75 18.14
C GLY A 116 -3.98 16.46 16.64
N PHE A 117 -2.91 16.72 15.88
CA PHE A 117 -2.88 16.54 14.42
C PHE A 117 -2.53 15.09 14.06
N THR A 118 -3.56 14.25 14.03
CA THR A 118 -3.44 12.80 13.74
C THR A 118 -4.03 12.45 12.38
N GLU A 119 -3.74 11.24 11.88
CA GLU A 119 -4.40 10.70 10.68
C GLU A 119 -5.93 10.74 10.81
N SER A 120 -6.49 10.31 11.95
CA SER A 120 -7.94 10.33 12.17
C SER A 120 -8.52 11.75 12.09
N PHE A 121 -7.77 12.76 12.56
CA PHE A 121 -8.19 14.14 12.41
C PHE A 121 -8.19 14.58 10.95
N VAL A 122 -7.14 14.25 10.20
CA VAL A 122 -7.06 14.55 8.76
C VAL A 122 -8.18 13.85 8.00
N ASP A 123 -8.44 12.58 8.28
CA ASP A 123 -9.49 11.78 7.65
C ASP A 123 -10.89 12.38 7.86
N ALA A 124 -11.21 12.75 9.11
CA ALA A 124 -12.48 13.37 9.46
C ALA A 124 -12.67 14.78 8.86
N ASN A 125 -11.57 15.45 8.51
CA ASN A 125 -11.56 16.86 8.10
C ASN A 125 -10.90 17.08 6.73
N PHE A 126 -10.79 16.04 5.91
CA PHE A 126 -10.00 16.06 4.68
C PHE A 126 -10.38 17.21 3.74
N ASN A 127 -11.67 17.54 3.68
CA ASN A 127 -12.22 18.61 2.85
C ASN A 127 -11.86 20.03 3.30
N LEU A 128 -11.23 20.21 4.46
CA LEU A 128 -10.76 21.53 4.92
C LEU A 128 -9.42 21.93 4.27
N PHE A 129 -8.68 20.96 3.75
CA PHE A 129 -7.32 21.16 3.29
C PHE A 129 -7.28 21.49 1.79
N GLU A 130 -6.45 22.46 1.45
CA GLU A 130 -6.12 22.79 0.06
C GLU A 130 -5.03 21.84 -0.49
N SER A 131 -4.87 21.79 -1.81
CA SER A 131 -3.92 20.87 -2.48
C SER A 131 -2.50 20.93 -1.89
N TYR A 132 -1.98 22.13 -1.63
CA TYR A 132 -0.66 22.26 -0.99
C TYR A 132 -0.62 21.67 0.43
N GLU A 133 -1.70 21.81 1.20
CA GLU A 133 -1.77 21.30 2.57
C GLU A 133 -1.83 19.79 2.57
N ILE A 134 -2.60 19.19 1.66
CA ILE A 134 -2.62 17.74 1.45
C ILE A 134 -1.22 17.23 1.09
N ASP A 135 -0.52 17.87 0.16
CA ASP A 135 0.85 17.50 -0.19
C ASP A 135 1.80 17.60 1.00
N ALA A 136 1.64 18.63 1.83
CA ALA A 136 2.43 18.81 3.05
C ALA A 136 2.09 17.73 4.08
N ILE A 137 0.83 17.36 4.26
CA ILE A 137 0.41 16.28 5.15
C ILE A 137 1.04 14.96 4.69
N VAL A 138 0.88 14.58 3.42
CA VAL A 138 1.48 13.37 2.83
C VAL A 138 3.01 13.38 2.89
N SER A 139 3.65 14.55 2.94
CA SER A 139 5.12 14.62 3.03
C SER A 139 5.66 14.51 4.46
N GLU A 140 4.88 14.89 5.46
CA GLU A 140 5.39 15.17 6.81
C GLU A 140 4.87 14.23 7.90
N ILE A 141 3.69 13.61 7.73
CA ILE A 141 3.15 12.64 8.70
C ILE A 141 3.12 11.22 8.12
N ALA A 142 3.19 10.22 8.99
CA ALA A 142 3.02 8.82 8.59
C ALA A 142 1.53 8.51 8.42
N LEU A 143 1.14 8.08 7.22
CA LEU A 143 -0.21 7.70 6.87
C LEU A 143 -0.28 6.19 6.66
N SER A 144 -1.36 5.59 7.14
CA SER A 144 -1.67 4.18 6.96
C SER A 144 -2.06 3.89 5.51
N GLU A 145 -1.86 2.66 5.06
CA GLU A 145 -2.33 2.24 3.74
C GLU A 145 -3.85 2.35 3.59
N MET A 146 -4.61 2.17 4.66
CA MET A 146 -6.07 2.36 4.63
C MET A 146 -6.43 3.80 4.27
N PHE A 147 -5.72 4.78 4.84
CA PHE A 147 -5.88 6.19 4.48
C PHE A 147 -5.45 6.44 3.03
N LEU A 148 -4.26 5.95 2.66
CA LEU A 148 -3.72 6.15 1.31
C LEU A 148 -4.66 5.57 0.25
N GLU A 149 -5.22 4.39 0.49
CA GLU A 149 -6.19 3.73 -0.39
C GLU A 149 -7.49 4.56 -0.51
N LYS A 150 -8.03 5.03 0.62
CA LYS A 150 -9.26 5.83 0.64
C LYS A 150 -9.16 7.10 -0.19
N TYR A 151 -8.00 7.74 -0.21
CA TYR A 151 -7.76 9.01 -0.91
C TYR A 151 -6.86 8.87 -2.14
N PHE A 152 -6.55 7.65 -2.58
CA PHE A 152 -5.52 7.40 -3.59
C PHE A 152 -5.72 8.19 -4.88
N SER A 153 -6.98 8.36 -5.31
CA SER A 153 -7.33 9.10 -6.52
C SER A 153 -6.92 10.58 -6.47
N VAL A 154 -6.95 11.21 -5.30
CA VAL A 154 -6.68 12.65 -5.13
C VAL A 154 -5.28 12.96 -4.64
N LEU A 155 -4.59 12.00 -4.01
CA LEU A 155 -3.23 12.19 -3.52
C LEU A 155 -2.21 12.17 -4.65
N ASP A 156 -1.12 12.93 -4.49
CA ASP A 156 0.02 12.90 -5.41
C ASP A 156 0.84 11.62 -5.20
N LYS A 157 0.98 10.82 -6.27
CA LYS A 157 1.62 9.51 -6.25
C LYS A 157 3.14 9.62 -6.08
N ASP A 158 3.77 10.65 -6.65
CA ASP A 158 5.20 10.91 -6.48
C ASP A 158 5.50 11.29 -5.02
N LYS A 159 4.57 12.00 -4.36
CA LYS A 159 4.65 12.29 -2.90
C LYS A 159 4.49 11.03 -2.06
N ILE A 160 3.48 10.20 -2.32
CA ILE A 160 3.29 8.93 -1.61
C ILE A 160 4.57 8.10 -1.72
N ALA A 161 5.07 7.89 -2.95
CA ALA A 161 6.25 7.10 -3.21
C ALA A 161 7.48 7.57 -2.40
N ARG A 162 7.73 8.88 -2.34
CA ARG A 162 8.92 9.46 -1.69
C ARG A 162 8.84 9.54 -0.18
N TYR A 163 7.65 9.76 0.38
CA TYR A 163 7.52 10.17 1.77
C TYR A 163 6.86 9.15 2.66
N GLN A 164 6.01 8.28 2.10
CA GLN A 164 5.26 7.27 2.83
C GLN A 164 5.96 5.92 2.80
N ILE A 165 5.64 5.11 3.81
CA ILE A 165 6.02 3.70 3.86
C ILE A 165 4.76 2.90 3.57
N PHE A 166 4.86 1.98 2.63
CA PHE A 166 3.79 1.08 2.20
C PHE A 166 4.40 -0.27 1.82
N SER A 167 3.57 -1.29 1.79
CA SER A 167 3.90 -2.68 1.50
C SER A 167 4.10 -2.90 0.00
N GLU A 168 4.74 -4.03 -0.31
CA GLU A 168 4.84 -4.52 -1.69
C GLU A 168 3.44 -4.73 -2.30
N GLY A 169 2.50 -5.27 -1.53
CA GLY A 169 1.12 -5.49 -1.98
C GLY A 169 0.40 -4.20 -2.39
N PHE A 170 0.56 -3.13 -1.62
CA PHE A 170 0.03 -1.81 -1.98
C PHE A 170 0.62 -1.32 -3.30
N TYR A 171 1.93 -1.44 -3.47
CA TYR A 171 2.60 -1.03 -4.71
C TYR A 171 2.18 -1.88 -5.91
N MET A 172 2.11 -3.21 -5.76
CA MET A 172 1.69 -4.14 -6.82
C MET A 172 0.27 -3.84 -7.30
N LYS A 173 -0.64 -3.54 -6.37
CA LYS A 173 -2.02 -3.18 -6.67
C LYS A 173 -2.13 -1.90 -7.49
N HIS A 174 -1.32 -0.90 -7.18
CA HIS A 174 -1.34 0.43 -7.81
C HIS A 174 -0.16 0.65 -8.77
N PHE A 175 0.43 -0.42 -9.29
CA PHE A 175 1.69 -0.35 -10.04
C PHE A 175 1.61 0.58 -11.26
N ALA A 176 0.47 0.61 -11.95
CA ALA A 176 0.27 1.45 -13.14
C ALA A 176 0.23 2.95 -12.82
N ASP A 177 -0.12 3.33 -11.59
CA ASP A 177 -0.24 4.72 -11.16
C ASP A 177 1.07 5.30 -10.62
N PHE A 178 2.02 4.42 -10.26
CA PHE A 178 3.30 4.81 -9.70
C PHE A 178 4.39 4.88 -10.76
N ASP A 179 5.21 5.93 -10.67
CA ASP A 179 6.50 5.94 -11.34
C ASP A 179 7.47 5.00 -10.63
N THR A 180 7.77 3.87 -11.26
CA THR A 180 8.68 2.85 -10.72
C THR A 180 10.05 3.42 -10.38
N GLU A 181 10.57 4.35 -11.20
CA GLU A 181 11.87 4.96 -10.93
C GLU A 181 11.85 5.74 -9.62
N THR A 182 10.83 6.56 -9.37
CA THR A 182 10.67 7.24 -8.08
C THR A 182 10.52 6.26 -6.93
N VAL A 183 9.69 5.21 -7.05
CA VAL A 183 9.49 4.23 -5.96
C VAL A 183 10.80 3.53 -5.59
N ILE A 184 11.54 3.03 -6.59
CA ILE A 184 12.76 2.25 -6.35
C ILE A 184 13.95 3.13 -5.94
N LYS A 185 14.15 4.29 -6.59
CA LYS A 185 15.33 5.13 -6.34
C LYS A 185 15.14 6.12 -5.20
N LYS A 186 13.92 6.59 -4.94
CA LYS A 186 13.65 7.73 -4.04
C LYS A 186 12.69 7.39 -2.89
N GLY A 187 11.98 6.26 -2.96
CA GLY A 187 11.02 5.89 -1.93
C GLY A 187 11.67 5.43 -0.64
N LYS A 188 10.97 5.49 0.50
CA LYS A 188 11.52 5.12 1.81
C LYS A 188 11.40 3.64 2.16
N ASN A 189 10.72 2.86 1.32
CA ASN A 189 10.46 1.45 1.57
C ASN A 189 11.74 0.61 1.53
N GLU A 190 11.97 -0.23 2.54
CA GLU A 190 13.17 -1.07 2.60
C GLU A 190 13.20 -2.14 1.51
N TRP A 191 12.03 -2.65 1.10
CA TRP A 191 11.88 -3.60 -0.02
C TRP A 191 12.25 -3.00 -1.39
N ARG A 192 12.56 -1.71 -1.49
CA ARG A 192 13.16 -1.17 -2.73
C ARG A 192 14.51 -1.83 -3.04
N LYS A 193 15.24 -2.25 -1.99
CA LYS A 193 16.51 -2.98 -2.10
C LYS A 193 16.22 -4.46 -2.36
N LYS A 194 16.91 -5.03 -3.33
CA LYS A 194 16.65 -6.39 -3.82
C LYS A 194 16.67 -7.45 -2.70
N GLU A 195 17.62 -7.33 -1.79
CA GLU A 195 17.80 -8.24 -0.65
C GLU A 195 16.64 -8.24 0.37
N ASN A 196 15.79 -7.21 0.36
CA ASN A 196 14.66 -7.05 1.26
C ASN A 196 13.32 -7.36 0.61
N ARG A 197 13.32 -7.81 -0.66
CA ARG A 197 12.10 -8.12 -1.40
C ARG A 197 11.62 -9.52 -1.08
N THR A 198 10.31 -9.71 -1.08
CA THR A 198 9.76 -11.06 -1.17
C THR A 198 10.01 -11.64 -2.56
N LYS A 199 10.09 -12.98 -2.65
CA LYS A 199 10.21 -13.68 -3.94
C LYS A 199 9.06 -13.31 -4.90
N GLN A 200 7.84 -13.22 -4.34
CA GLN A 200 6.64 -12.78 -5.07
C GLN A 200 6.85 -11.41 -5.72
N PHE A 201 7.41 -10.45 -4.98
CA PHE A 201 7.61 -9.12 -5.49
C PHE A 201 8.73 -9.03 -6.53
N ASP A 202 9.81 -9.78 -6.36
CA ASP A 202 10.88 -9.89 -7.36
C ASP A 202 10.37 -10.45 -8.70
N VAL A 203 9.58 -11.53 -8.65
CA VAL A 203 8.92 -12.09 -9.83
C VAL A 203 8.01 -11.05 -10.48
N PHE A 204 7.18 -10.36 -9.69
CA PHE A 204 6.29 -9.33 -10.20
C PHE A 204 7.04 -8.23 -10.96
N LEU A 205 8.13 -7.70 -10.40
CA LEU A 205 8.95 -6.67 -11.05
C LEU A 205 9.57 -7.19 -12.36
N ARG A 206 10.08 -8.43 -12.35
CA ARG A 206 10.63 -9.09 -13.55
C ARG A 206 9.58 -9.19 -14.65
N LEU A 207 8.37 -9.68 -14.33
CA LEU A 207 7.24 -9.79 -15.27
C LEU A 207 6.78 -8.43 -15.79
N LYS A 208 6.96 -7.36 -15.02
CA LYS A 208 6.69 -5.97 -15.45
C LYS A 208 7.85 -5.30 -16.18
N GLY A 209 8.94 -6.04 -16.45
CA GLY A 209 10.11 -5.53 -17.17
C GLY A 209 10.93 -4.50 -16.38
N VAL A 210 10.73 -4.43 -15.06
CA VAL A 210 11.49 -3.55 -14.18
C VAL A 210 12.85 -4.19 -13.94
N LYS A 211 13.90 -3.56 -14.46
CA LYS A 211 15.29 -4.00 -14.27
C LYS A 211 15.85 -3.43 -12.97
N ASP A 212 16.65 -4.25 -12.28
CA ASP A 212 17.38 -3.87 -11.07
C ASP A 212 18.40 -2.74 -11.28
#